data_AF-A0A5C6BTF5-F1
#
_entry.id   AF-A0A5C6BTF5-F1
#
_cell.length_a   1.000
_cell.length_b   1.000
_cell.length_c   1.000
_cell.angle_alpha   90.00
_cell.angle_beta   90.00
_cell.angle_gamma   90.00
#
_symmetry.space_group_name_H-M   'P 1'
#
loop_
_entity.id
_entity.type
_entity.pdbx_description
1 polymer ?
#
loop_
_entity_poly.entity_id
_entity_poly.type
_entity_poly.pdbx_seq_one_letter_code
_entity_poly.pdbx_strand_id
1 'polypeptide(L)'
;MRIARQMVMLLALGIATFVSTAEATLLACPFCSAPSLTFSEQLATADAAVLVQWVSAKKGNAFDDDGLALEDPTKLIPASTTYKITQVLRNTKEKTLKKGQKIDLARFRSAKKGDLFLILGTQGNELEWGSPIEVTETSFNYIAQAPSPESDQQKRLAYFLKFLEFPDEMIANDAYAEFANAPYKDIAQLTDQLPREKLAGWITNDDTPATRLGLYGLLLGLCGKESDAELMQNKITEETEQFRLGMDGIIGGYLLLSGEEGLKVIEQTKFVKNPDKKVPFSETYAAMQALRFVWKYADDRFEPERLRQSMRILLERPELADLVIADLARWKDWSVLEQLMALYDAEEYNVPSVKRAIVRYLLTCSKDDRQGEDIQPPPRAADAEKALAVLRQKDPRTVKEAERFFIIN
;
A
#
# COMPACT_ATOMS: atom_id res chain seq x y z
N MET A 1 -50.29 17.71 60.67
CA MET A 1 -49.38 18.87 60.76
C MET A 1 -48.12 18.40 61.47
N ARG A 2 -46.93 18.28 60.89
CA ARG A 2 -46.28 19.01 59.80
C ARG A 2 -45.31 18.06 59.09
N ILE A 3 -45.71 17.46 57.96
CA ILE A 3 -44.80 16.81 57.00
C ILE A 3 -44.65 17.78 55.83
N ALA A 4 -44.13 18.97 56.15
CA ALA A 4 -43.95 20.07 55.22
C ALA A 4 -42.56 20.66 55.48
N ARG A 5 -41.53 19.86 55.17
CA ARG A 5 -40.14 20.34 55.18
C ARG A 5 -39.14 19.45 54.42
N GLN A 6 -39.54 18.80 53.33
CA GLN A 6 -38.58 18.21 52.37
C GLN A 6 -39.02 18.40 50.90
N MET A 7 -39.82 19.44 50.67
CA MET A 7 -40.21 19.89 49.33
C MET A 7 -39.31 21.07 48.92
N VAL A 8 -38.01 20.81 48.68
CA VAL A 8 -37.10 21.56 47.79
C VAL A 8 -35.85 20.68 47.63
N MET A 9 -35.88 19.73 46.69
CA MET A 9 -34.75 19.34 45.83
C MET A 9 -35.26 18.33 44.77
N LEU A 10 -36.41 18.67 44.20
CA LEU A 10 -36.83 18.23 42.88
C LEU A 10 -36.18 19.21 41.89
N LEU A 11 -35.01 18.85 41.37
CA LEU A 11 -34.56 19.26 40.04
C LEU A 11 -33.36 18.38 39.66
N ALA A 12 -33.41 17.77 38.47
CA ALA A 12 -32.39 16.92 37.86
C ALA A 12 -32.44 15.40 38.14
N LEU A 13 -33.64 14.80 38.14
CA LEU A 13 -33.78 13.38 37.82
C LEU A 13 -34.73 13.21 36.63
N GLY A 14 -34.15 13.00 35.46
CA GLY A 14 -34.86 12.69 34.23
C GLY A 14 -34.29 13.42 33.03
N ILE A 15 -33.41 12.76 32.28
CA ILE A 15 -33.37 12.76 30.81
C ILE A 15 -32.65 11.47 30.37
N ALA A 16 -33.45 10.61 29.77
CA ALA A 16 -33.18 9.74 28.63
C ALA A 16 -31.84 9.00 28.54
N THR A 17 -31.94 7.69 28.80
CA THR A 17 -31.29 6.66 27.99
C THR A 17 -31.66 6.86 26.51
N PHE A 18 -30.77 7.48 25.74
CA PHE A 18 -30.71 7.35 24.29
C PHE A 18 -29.28 6.95 23.94
N VAL A 19 -29.12 5.68 23.61
CA VAL A 19 -27.94 5.17 22.91
C VAL A 19 -28.02 5.76 21.50
N SER A 20 -27.39 6.92 21.31
CA SER A 20 -27.10 7.41 19.97
C SER A 20 -25.95 6.58 19.41
N THR A 21 -26.29 5.54 18.66
CA THR A 21 -25.42 5.02 17.60
C THR A 21 -25.20 6.17 16.64
N ALA A 22 -24.09 6.89 16.82
CA ALA A 22 -23.58 7.77 15.77
C ALA A 22 -23.25 6.85 14.59
N GLU A 23 -24.14 6.84 13.60
CA GLU A 23 -23.85 6.34 12.27
C GLU A 23 -22.58 7.05 11.82
N ALA A 24 -21.49 6.30 11.78
CA ALA A 24 -20.30 6.69 11.06
C ALA A 24 -20.70 6.81 9.60
N THR A 25 -21.15 8.00 9.22
CA THR A 25 -21.02 8.48 7.85
C THR A 25 -19.53 8.60 7.59
N LEU A 26 -18.91 7.44 7.33
CA LEU A 26 -17.63 7.34 6.66
C LEU A 26 -17.80 8.08 5.33
N LEU A 27 -17.41 9.36 5.33
CA LEU A 27 -16.87 10.01 4.17
C LEU A 27 -15.60 9.24 3.80
N ALA A 28 -15.78 8.05 3.20
CA ALA A 28 -14.71 7.31 2.59
C ALA A 28 -14.09 8.27 1.56
N CYS A 29 -12.81 8.56 1.73
CA CYS A 29 -12.05 9.35 0.79
C CYS A 29 -12.26 8.73 -0.61
N PRO A 30 -12.72 9.47 -1.63
CA PRO A 30 -13.00 8.92 -2.96
C PRO A 30 -11.74 8.39 -3.67
N PHE A 31 -10.56 8.64 -3.11
CA PHE A 31 -9.25 8.14 -3.55
C PHE A 31 -8.75 6.95 -2.73
N CYS A 32 -9.44 6.60 -1.64
CA CYS A 32 -9.16 5.41 -0.87
C CYS A 32 -10.08 4.29 -1.37
N SER A 33 -9.79 3.80 -2.58
CA SER A 33 -10.17 2.43 -2.91
C SER A 33 -9.48 1.55 -1.87
N ALA A 34 -10.26 1.03 -0.92
CA ALA A 34 -9.79 -0.10 -0.10
C ALA A 34 -9.16 -1.14 -1.05
N PRO A 35 -8.07 -1.84 -0.66
CA PRO A 35 -7.38 -2.76 -1.56
C PRO A 35 -8.40 -3.71 -2.20
N SER A 36 -8.71 -3.45 -3.47
CA SER A 36 -9.67 -4.25 -4.21
C SER A 36 -8.88 -5.37 -4.87
N LEU A 37 -9.41 -6.58 -4.79
CA LEU A 37 -8.87 -7.71 -5.54
C LEU A 37 -8.74 -7.35 -7.02
N THR A 38 -7.67 -7.82 -7.65
CA THR A 38 -7.51 -7.80 -9.12
C THR A 38 -8.65 -8.56 -9.79
N PHE A 39 -8.92 -8.33 -11.07
CA PHE A 39 -9.98 -9.07 -11.77
C PHE A 39 -9.69 -10.57 -11.82
N SER A 40 -8.42 -10.98 -11.89
CA SER A 40 -8.05 -12.39 -11.84
C SER A 40 -8.42 -13.03 -10.49
N GLU A 41 -8.18 -12.33 -9.38
CA GLU A 41 -8.57 -12.76 -8.02
C GLU A 41 -10.09 -12.73 -7.81
N GLN A 42 -10.78 -11.70 -8.31
CA GLN A 42 -12.24 -11.62 -8.26
C GLN A 42 -12.88 -12.79 -9.04
N LEU A 43 -12.37 -13.11 -10.22
CA LEU A 43 -12.84 -14.25 -11.01
C LEU A 43 -12.55 -15.59 -10.33
N ALA A 44 -11.38 -15.74 -9.72
CA ALA A 44 -10.99 -16.98 -9.05
C ALA A 44 -11.88 -17.26 -7.83
N THR A 45 -12.26 -16.21 -7.09
CA THR A 45 -13.13 -16.30 -5.90
C THR A 45 -14.61 -16.41 -6.22
N ALA A 46 -15.06 -15.95 -7.41
CA ALA A 46 -16.46 -16.06 -7.82
C ALA A 46 -16.89 -17.51 -8.10
N ASP A 47 -18.13 -17.87 -7.75
CA ASP A 47 -18.74 -19.15 -8.13
C ASP A 47 -19.28 -19.11 -9.57
N ALA A 48 -19.75 -17.93 -10.00
CA ALA A 48 -20.21 -17.64 -11.36
C ALA A 48 -19.66 -16.32 -11.89
N ALA A 49 -19.44 -16.24 -13.20
CA ALA A 49 -19.07 -14.99 -13.89
C ALA A 49 -19.68 -14.98 -15.29
N VAL A 50 -20.37 -13.91 -15.64
CA VAL A 50 -21.10 -13.78 -16.91
C VAL A 50 -20.88 -12.41 -17.54
N LEU A 51 -20.72 -12.38 -18.86
CA LEU A 51 -20.93 -11.18 -19.65
C LEU A 51 -22.42 -11.05 -19.94
N VAL A 52 -22.95 -9.86 -19.73
CA VAL A 52 -24.34 -9.55 -19.98
C VAL A 52 -24.49 -8.27 -20.77
N GLN A 53 -25.62 -8.13 -21.46
CA GLN A 53 -26.08 -6.89 -22.07
C GLN A 53 -27.21 -6.29 -21.25
N TRP A 54 -27.17 -4.98 -21.03
CA TRP A 54 -28.29 -4.26 -20.44
C TRP A 54 -29.51 -4.26 -21.38
N VAL A 55 -30.69 -4.56 -20.84
CA VAL A 55 -31.94 -4.67 -21.61
C VAL A 55 -32.91 -3.55 -21.27
N SER A 56 -33.20 -3.35 -19.98
CA SER A 56 -34.15 -2.37 -19.48
C SER A 56 -33.95 -2.12 -17.98
N ALA A 57 -34.41 -0.97 -17.47
CA ALA A 57 -34.51 -0.71 -16.04
C ALA A 57 -35.84 -0.04 -15.69
N LYS A 58 -36.42 -0.39 -14.54
CA LYS A 58 -37.59 0.26 -13.95
C LYS A 58 -37.15 1.03 -12.71
N LYS A 59 -37.48 2.33 -12.63
CA LYS A 59 -37.31 3.10 -11.38
C LYS A 59 -38.35 2.63 -10.38
N GLY A 60 -37.95 2.54 -9.11
CA GLY A 60 -38.90 2.26 -8.04
C GLY A 60 -39.95 3.36 -7.96
N ASN A 61 -41.22 2.98 -7.79
CA ASN A 61 -42.34 3.91 -7.78
C ASN A 61 -43.53 3.34 -7.00
N ALA A 62 -44.54 4.17 -6.74
CA ALA A 62 -45.74 3.82 -5.97
C ALA A 62 -46.94 3.47 -6.86
N PHE A 63 -46.72 3.11 -8.13
CA PHE A 63 -47.77 2.86 -9.10
C PHE A 63 -47.66 1.43 -9.66
N ASP A 64 -48.77 0.76 -9.93
CA ASP A 64 -48.79 -0.55 -10.59
C ASP A 64 -48.52 -0.46 -12.10
N ASP A 65 -48.50 -1.62 -12.79
CA ASP A 65 -48.23 -1.69 -14.23
C ASP A 65 -49.33 -0.98 -15.09
N ASP A 66 -50.51 -0.72 -14.53
CA ASP A 66 -51.61 0.05 -15.15
C ASP A 66 -51.57 1.55 -14.81
N GLY A 67 -50.61 1.99 -13.99
CA GLY A 67 -50.42 3.38 -13.59
C GLY A 67 -51.30 3.83 -12.42
N LEU A 68 -51.95 2.91 -11.72
CA LEU A 68 -52.74 3.20 -10.51
C LEU A 68 -51.83 3.18 -9.28
N ALA A 69 -52.11 4.06 -8.31
CA ALA A 69 -51.36 4.05 -7.06
C ALA A 69 -51.56 2.71 -6.34
N LEU A 70 -50.49 2.17 -5.76
CA LEU A 70 -50.56 0.96 -4.94
C LEU A 70 -51.54 1.16 -3.78
N GLU A 71 -52.35 0.15 -3.48
CA GLU A 71 -53.36 0.19 -2.41
C GLU A 71 -52.75 0.53 -1.03
N ASP A 72 -51.48 0.17 -0.82
CA ASP A 72 -50.70 0.53 0.35
C ASP A 72 -49.67 1.62 -0.01
N PRO A 73 -49.87 2.88 0.42
CA PRO A 73 -48.96 3.99 0.10
C PRO A 73 -47.58 3.88 0.78
N THR A 74 -47.39 2.90 1.68
CA THR A 74 -46.08 2.58 2.27
C THR A 74 -45.30 1.55 1.44
N LYS A 75 -45.95 0.89 0.48
CA LYS A 75 -45.29 -0.03 -0.46
C LYS A 75 -44.82 0.70 -1.70
N LEU A 76 -43.62 0.32 -2.16
CA LEU A 76 -43.03 0.77 -3.40
C LEU A 76 -42.72 -0.46 -4.25
N ILE A 77 -42.98 -0.39 -5.56
CA ILE A 77 -42.39 -1.34 -6.50
C ILE A 77 -40.87 -1.11 -6.44
N PRO A 78 -40.07 -2.15 -6.14
CA PRO A 78 -38.64 -1.98 -6.06
C PRO A 78 -38.08 -1.64 -7.44
N ALA A 79 -37.06 -0.80 -7.43
CA ALA A 79 -36.26 -0.56 -8.61
C ALA A 79 -35.67 -1.88 -9.14
N SER A 80 -35.62 -2.03 -10.46
CA SER A 80 -35.06 -3.23 -11.09
C SER A 80 -34.29 -2.91 -12.36
N THR A 81 -33.31 -3.75 -12.68
CA THR A 81 -32.58 -3.73 -13.94
C THR A 81 -32.47 -5.13 -14.50
N THR A 82 -32.88 -5.30 -15.75
CA THR A 82 -32.83 -6.57 -16.49
C THR A 82 -31.61 -6.58 -17.40
N TYR A 83 -30.84 -7.65 -17.29
CA TYR A 83 -29.72 -7.96 -18.16
C TYR A 83 -29.98 -9.27 -18.91
N LYS A 84 -29.29 -9.47 -20.03
CA LYS A 84 -29.31 -10.72 -20.80
C LYS A 84 -27.89 -11.29 -20.92
N ILE A 85 -27.69 -12.53 -20.50
CA ILE A 85 -26.41 -13.22 -20.60
C ILE A 85 -26.02 -13.38 -22.07
N THR A 86 -24.84 -12.89 -22.44
CA THR A 86 -24.26 -13.08 -23.77
C THR A 86 -23.15 -14.12 -23.77
N GLN A 87 -22.43 -14.27 -22.65
CA GLN A 87 -21.39 -15.27 -22.47
C GLN A 87 -21.30 -15.69 -20.99
N VAL A 88 -21.06 -16.98 -20.76
CA VAL A 88 -20.77 -17.52 -19.42
C VAL A 88 -19.27 -17.78 -19.35
N LEU A 89 -18.58 -17.10 -18.43
CA LEU A 89 -17.14 -17.22 -18.23
C LEU A 89 -16.83 -18.25 -17.14
N ARG A 90 -17.62 -18.28 -16.08
CA ARG A 90 -17.46 -19.21 -14.95
C ARG A 90 -18.82 -19.65 -14.43
N ASN A 91 -18.93 -20.93 -14.08
CA ASN A 91 -20.11 -21.53 -13.45
C ASN A 91 -19.73 -22.86 -12.79
N THR A 92 -19.21 -22.80 -11.57
CA THR A 92 -18.48 -23.92 -10.94
C THR A 92 -19.39 -24.95 -10.27
N LYS A 93 -20.51 -24.51 -9.66
CA LYS A 93 -21.38 -25.38 -8.85
C LYS A 93 -22.58 -25.94 -9.60
N GLU A 94 -23.55 -25.09 -9.96
CA GLU A 94 -24.84 -25.58 -10.48
C GLU A 94 -24.84 -25.86 -11.99
N LYS A 95 -23.92 -25.29 -12.78
CA LYS A 95 -23.87 -25.42 -14.26
C LYS A 95 -25.19 -25.07 -14.98
N THR A 96 -26.06 -24.27 -14.34
CA THR A 96 -27.40 -23.90 -14.83
C THR A 96 -27.43 -22.70 -15.77
N LEU A 97 -26.40 -21.84 -15.74
CA LEU A 97 -26.33 -20.60 -16.52
C LEU A 97 -26.13 -20.87 -18.01
N LYS A 98 -26.95 -20.20 -18.84
CA LYS A 98 -26.91 -20.32 -20.31
C LYS A 98 -26.97 -18.95 -20.99
N LYS A 99 -26.31 -18.85 -22.15
CA LYS A 99 -26.46 -17.69 -23.04
C LYS A 99 -27.94 -17.45 -23.34
N GLY A 100 -28.37 -16.20 -23.26
CA GLY A 100 -29.73 -15.76 -23.52
C GLY A 100 -30.63 -15.68 -22.29
N GLN A 101 -30.25 -16.27 -21.15
CA GLN A 101 -30.98 -16.09 -19.89
C GLN A 101 -31.00 -14.62 -19.47
N LYS A 102 -32.06 -14.25 -18.77
CA LYS A 102 -32.19 -12.92 -18.15
C LYS A 102 -31.74 -12.98 -16.70
N ILE A 103 -31.10 -11.91 -16.24
CA ILE A 103 -30.77 -11.66 -14.84
C ILE A 103 -31.46 -10.37 -14.44
N ASP A 104 -32.31 -10.43 -13.43
CA ASP A 104 -32.98 -9.26 -12.88
C ASP A 104 -32.35 -8.91 -11.54
N LEU A 105 -31.79 -7.70 -11.43
CA LEU A 105 -31.24 -7.19 -10.19
C LEU A 105 -32.20 -6.16 -9.60
N ALA A 106 -32.52 -6.29 -8.30
CA ALA A 106 -33.40 -5.40 -7.55
C ALA A 106 -32.74 -4.05 -7.22
N ARG A 107 -32.25 -3.36 -8.25
CA ARG A 107 -31.68 -2.02 -8.19
C ARG A 107 -31.82 -1.34 -9.55
N PHE A 108 -32.00 -0.03 -9.54
CA PHE A 108 -32.02 0.76 -10.78
C PHE A 108 -30.59 1.05 -11.22
N ARG A 109 -30.28 0.75 -12.49
CA ARG A 109 -29.08 1.22 -13.17
C ARG A 109 -29.45 1.76 -14.54
N SER A 110 -29.13 3.03 -14.78
CA SER A 110 -29.29 3.64 -16.09
C SER A 110 -28.14 3.20 -17.00
N ALA A 111 -28.46 2.74 -18.21
CA ALA A 111 -27.51 2.45 -19.29
C ALA A 111 -28.28 2.44 -20.63
N LYS A 112 -27.57 2.25 -21.74
CA LYS A 112 -28.16 2.06 -23.07
C LYS A 112 -28.36 0.57 -23.34
N LYS A 113 -29.38 0.28 -24.15
CA LYS A 113 -29.64 -1.10 -24.60
C LYS A 113 -28.43 -1.62 -25.38
N GLY A 114 -27.88 -2.74 -24.92
CA GLY A 114 -26.70 -3.38 -25.50
C GLY A 114 -25.39 -3.06 -24.78
N ASP A 115 -25.35 -2.09 -23.85
CA ASP A 115 -24.17 -1.84 -23.03
C ASP A 115 -23.78 -3.10 -22.26
N LEU A 116 -22.47 -3.37 -22.18
CA LEU A 116 -21.92 -4.61 -21.66
C LEU A 116 -21.51 -4.49 -20.20
N PHE A 117 -21.81 -5.55 -19.44
CA PHE A 117 -21.43 -5.64 -18.04
C PHE A 117 -20.89 -7.03 -17.71
N LEU A 118 -19.84 -7.09 -16.88
CA LEU A 118 -19.43 -8.29 -16.16
C LEU A 118 -20.23 -8.37 -14.85
N ILE A 119 -20.88 -9.51 -14.58
CA ILE A 119 -21.52 -9.78 -13.30
C ILE A 119 -20.88 -11.02 -12.69
N LEU A 120 -20.38 -10.86 -11.46
CA LEU A 120 -19.85 -11.94 -10.64
C LEU A 120 -20.93 -12.42 -9.68
N GLY A 121 -20.98 -13.73 -9.44
CA GLY A 121 -21.95 -14.36 -8.55
C GLY A 121 -21.26 -15.23 -7.50
N THR A 122 -21.79 -15.20 -6.29
CA THR A 122 -21.37 -16.05 -5.17
C THR A 122 -22.50 -17.01 -4.84
N GLN A 123 -22.20 -18.29 -4.64
CA GLN A 123 -23.19 -19.30 -4.32
C GLN A 123 -23.36 -19.39 -2.80
N GLY A 124 -24.51 -18.94 -2.31
CA GLY A 124 -25.03 -19.24 -0.97
C GLY A 124 -26.07 -20.36 -1.05
N ASN A 125 -27.24 -20.14 -0.45
CA ASN A 125 -28.41 -20.99 -0.67
C ASN A 125 -28.94 -20.87 -2.11
N GLU A 126 -28.84 -19.66 -2.66
CA GLU A 126 -29.10 -19.36 -4.07
C GLU A 126 -27.89 -18.61 -4.65
N LEU A 127 -27.84 -18.48 -5.97
CA LEU A 127 -26.81 -17.70 -6.64
C LEU A 127 -27.07 -16.19 -6.44
N GLU A 128 -26.23 -15.55 -5.65
CA GLU A 128 -26.32 -14.11 -5.38
C GLU A 128 -25.39 -13.33 -6.32
N TRP A 129 -25.98 -12.38 -7.05
CA TRP A 129 -25.25 -11.54 -8.01
C TRP A 129 -24.68 -10.28 -7.35
N GLY A 130 -23.40 -10.02 -7.60
CA GLY A 130 -22.75 -8.78 -7.23
C GLY A 130 -23.18 -7.58 -8.07
N SER A 131 -22.63 -6.41 -7.73
CA SER A 131 -22.81 -5.20 -8.53
C SER A 131 -22.22 -5.39 -9.93
N PRO A 132 -22.96 -5.12 -11.02
CA PRO A 132 -22.41 -5.24 -12.37
C PRO A 132 -21.24 -4.27 -12.57
N ILE A 133 -20.23 -4.70 -13.29
CA ILE A 133 -19.06 -3.89 -13.65
C ILE A 133 -19.20 -3.56 -15.13
N GLU A 134 -19.20 -2.28 -15.48
CA GLU A 134 -19.29 -1.87 -16.89
C GLU A 134 -18.00 -2.25 -17.61
N VAL A 135 -18.12 -2.87 -18.78
CA VAL A 135 -16.96 -3.36 -19.54
C VAL A 135 -17.14 -3.06 -21.02
N THR A 136 -16.03 -2.93 -21.73
CA THR A 136 -15.99 -2.98 -23.19
C THR A 136 -15.77 -4.42 -23.63
N GLU A 137 -15.94 -4.73 -24.92
CA GLU A 137 -15.52 -6.05 -25.44
C GLU A 137 -14.01 -6.28 -25.20
N THR A 138 -13.19 -5.23 -25.35
CA THR A 138 -11.75 -5.27 -25.11
C THR A 138 -11.45 -5.62 -23.65
N SER A 139 -12.07 -4.93 -22.71
CA SER A 139 -11.80 -5.12 -21.29
C SER A 139 -12.37 -6.43 -20.76
N PHE A 140 -13.53 -6.88 -21.26
CA PHE A 140 -14.01 -8.22 -20.99
C PHE A 140 -13.07 -9.31 -21.51
N ASN A 141 -12.57 -9.18 -22.76
CA ASN A 141 -11.65 -10.14 -23.34
C ASN A 141 -10.33 -10.22 -22.56
N TYR A 142 -9.83 -9.10 -22.07
CA TYR A 142 -8.67 -9.05 -21.16
C TYR A 142 -8.93 -9.84 -19.88
N ILE A 143 -10.06 -9.60 -19.21
CA ILE A 143 -10.44 -10.30 -17.97
C ILE A 143 -10.61 -11.80 -18.23
N ALA A 144 -11.29 -12.18 -19.31
CA ALA A 144 -11.58 -13.56 -19.66
C ALA A 144 -10.33 -14.37 -20.02
N GLN A 145 -9.28 -13.72 -20.52
CA GLN A 145 -8.00 -14.34 -20.88
C GLN A 145 -6.95 -14.21 -19.78
N ALA A 146 -7.23 -13.47 -18.72
CA ALA A 146 -6.29 -13.29 -17.62
C ALA A 146 -5.96 -14.64 -16.98
N PRO A 147 -4.67 -14.94 -16.76
CA PRO A 147 -4.26 -16.20 -16.14
C PRO A 147 -4.72 -16.24 -14.68
N SER A 148 -5.18 -17.42 -14.24
CA SER A 148 -5.63 -17.66 -12.85
C SER A 148 -4.55 -17.30 -11.82
N PRO A 149 -4.90 -16.80 -10.63
CA PRO A 149 -3.96 -16.61 -9.51
C PRO A 149 -3.14 -17.84 -9.13
N GLU A 150 -3.64 -19.04 -9.41
CA GLU A 150 -2.95 -20.31 -9.15
C GLU A 150 -1.90 -20.67 -10.23
N SER A 151 -1.87 -19.91 -11.33
CA SER A 151 -0.91 -20.12 -12.41
C SER A 151 0.49 -19.69 -11.99
N ASP A 152 1.50 -20.21 -12.70
CA ASP A 152 2.89 -19.78 -12.53
C ASP A 152 3.03 -18.24 -12.59
N GLN A 153 3.64 -17.66 -11.56
CA GLN A 153 3.67 -16.21 -11.35
C GLN A 153 4.43 -15.48 -12.46
N GLN A 154 5.51 -16.06 -12.99
CA GLN A 154 6.26 -15.46 -14.08
C GLN A 154 5.40 -15.37 -15.35
N LYS A 155 4.69 -16.45 -15.70
CA LYS A 155 3.74 -16.44 -16.83
C LYS A 155 2.60 -15.45 -16.63
N ARG A 156 2.09 -15.32 -15.39
CA ARG A 156 1.05 -14.34 -15.06
C ARG A 156 1.53 -12.92 -15.32
N LEU A 157 2.66 -12.54 -14.73
CA LEU A 157 3.19 -11.20 -14.88
C LEU A 157 3.60 -10.89 -16.32
N ALA A 158 4.10 -11.87 -17.08
CA ALA A 158 4.38 -11.70 -18.51
C ALA A 158 3.12 -11.40 -19.35
N TYR A 159 1.94 -11.89 -18.93
CA TYR A 159 0.67 -11.49 -19.52
C TYR A 159 0.34 -10.03 -19.19
N PHE A 160 0.34 -9.66 -17.90
CA PHE A 160 -0.02 -8.31 -17.44
C PHE A 160 0.96 -7.22 -17.89
N LEU A 161 2.22 -7.56 -18.13
CA LEU A 161 3.26 -6.64 -18.61
C LEU A 161 2.85 -5.95 -19.93
N LYS A 162 2.07 -6.63 -20.76
CA LYS A 162 1.57 -6.11 -22.04
C LYS A 162 0.57 -4.97 -21.90
N PHE A 163 0.05 -4.77 -20.69
CA PHE A 163 -1.14 -3.97 -20.42
C PHE A 163 -0.92 -2.78 -19.44
N LEU A 164 0.30 -2.61 -18.89
CA LEU A 164 0.60 -1.57 -17.87
C LEU A 164 0.18 -0.13 -18.25
N GLU A 165 0.27 0.23 -19.53
CA GLU A 165 -0.19 1.53 -20.07
C GLU A 165 -1.14 1.31 -21.25
N PHE A 166 -2.05 0.34 -21.12
CA PHE A 166 -3.07 0.11 -22.14
C PHE A 166 -4.08 1.28 -22.19
N PRO A 167 -4.59 1.68 -23.37
CA PRO A 167 -5.50 2.85 -23.48
C PRO A 167 -6.82 2.72 -22.72
N ASP A 168 -7.31 1.49 -22.50
CA ASP A 168 -8.43 1.23 -21.61
C ASP A 168 -7.92 1.26 -20.16
N GLU A 169 -8.29 2.30 -19.41
CA GLU A 169 -7.84 2.54 -18.04
C GLU A 169 -8.16 1.37 -17.10
N MET A 170 -9.26 0.66 -17.33
CA MET A 170 -9.66 -0.47 -16.49
C MET A 170 -8.65 -1.61 -16.61
N ILE A 171 -8.15 -1.85 -17.83
CA ILE A 171 -7.11 -2.84 -18.13
C ILE A 171 -5.77 -2.39 -17.55
N ALA A 172 -5.38 -1.12 -17.76
CA ALA A 172 -4.10 -0.61 -17.27
C ALA A 172 -4.02 -0.60 -15.74
N ASN A 173 -5.10 -0.21 -15.07
CA ASN A 173 -5.17 -0.20 -13.61
C ASN A 173 -5.09 -1.61 -13.01
N ASP A 174 -5.77 -2.58 -13.62
CA ASP A 174 -5.71 -3.97 -13.16
C ASP A 174 -4.33 -4.59 -13.40
N ALA A 175 -3.74 -4.39 -14.58
CA ALA A 175 -2.39 -4.85 -14.88
C ALA A 175 -1.35 -4.24 -13.93
N TYR A 176 -1.49 -2.96 -13.60
CA TYR A 176 -0.65 -2.32 -12.58
C TYR A 176 -0.84 -2.95 -11.20
N ALA A 177 -2.09 -3.22 -10.78
CA ALA A 177 -2.38 -3.84 -9.50
C ALA A 177 -1.78 -5.25 -9.38
N GLU A 178 -1.77 -6.04 -10.46
CA GLU A 178 -1.12 -7.35 -10.52
C GLU A 178 0.40 -7.26 -10.25
N PHE A 179 1.07 -6.22 -10.77
CA PHE A 179 2.47 -5.96 -10.46
C PHE A 179 2.67 -5.41 -9.04
N ALA A 180 1.80 -4.52 -8.57
CA ALA A 180 1.88 -3.93 -7.23
C ALA A 180 1.73 -4.99 -6.12
N ASN A 181 0.95 -6.05 -6.38
CA ASN A 181 0.77 -7.18 -5.47
C ASN A 181 1.87 -8.25 -5.58
N ALA A 182 2.72 -8.20 -6.61
CA ALA A 182 3.69 -9.24 -6.88
C ALA A 182 4.95 -9.12 -6.01
N PRO A 183 5.49 -10.25 -5.48
CA PRO A 183 6.78 -10.25 -4.82
C PRO A 183 7.91 -9.83 -5.77
N TYR A 184 8.89 -9.06 -5.26
CA TYR A 184 10.05 -8.61 -6.05
C TYR A 184 10.77 -9.76 -6.77
N LYS A 185 10.96 -10.91 -6.08
CA LYS A 185 11.64 -12.08 -6.65
C LYS A 185 10.98 -12.61 -7.93
N ASP A 186 9.67 -12.43 -8.09
CA ASP A 186 8.91 -12.93 -9.24
C ASP A 186 8.93 -11.88 -10.37
N ILE A 187 8.95 -10.59 -10.02
CA ILE A 187 9.17 -9.48 -10.96
C ILE A 187 10.58 -9.56 -11.56
N ALA A 188 11.60 -9.81 -10.74
CA ALA A 188 13.00 -9.89 -11.19
C ALA A 188 13.22 -10.98 -12.25
N GLN A 189 12.44 -12.07 -12.22
CA GLN A 189 12.51 -13.14 -13.22
C GLN A 189 12.00 -12.71 -14.61
N LEU A 190 11.39 -11.53 -14.74
CA LEU A 190 10.89 -11.00 -16.02
C LEU A 190 11.92 -10.14 -16.74
N THR A 191 13.12 -9.96 -16.20
CA THR A 191 14.13 -9.02 -16.69
C THR A 191 14.28 -9.03 -18.22
N ASP A 192 14.40 -10.21 -18.83
CA ASP A 192 14.59 -10.37 -20.28
C ASP A 192 13.35 -10.03 -21.13
N GLN A 193 12.18 -9.90 -20.51
CA GLN A 193 10.90 -9.60 -21.15
C GLN A 193 10.48 -8.14 -20.97
N LEU A 194 11.16 -7.39 -20.09
CA LEU A 194 10.78 -6.02 -19.75
C LEU A 194 10.96 -5.07 -20.95
N PRO A 195 9.97 -4.22 -21.27
CA PRO A 195 10.03 -3.32 -22.41
C PRO A 195 10.86 -2.06 -22.07
N ARG A 196 12.18 -2.22 -21.96
CA ARG A 196 13.15 -1.18 -21.55
C ARG A 196 12.86 0.21 -22.15
N GLU A 197 12.68 0.30 -23.46
CA GLU A 197 12.45 1.58 -24.16
C GLU A 197 11.11 2.24 -23.75
N LYS A 198 10.05 1.44 -23.54
CA LYS A 198 8.77 1.95 -23.04
C LYS A 198 8.88 2.43 -21.61
N LEU A 199 9.57 1.67 -20.75
CA LEU A 199 9.78 2.02 -19.35
C LEU A 199 10.54 3.35 -19.22
N ALA A 200 11.62 3.52 -19.99
CA ALA A 200 12.36 4.78 -20.06
C ALA A 200 11.46 5.94 -20.51
N GLY A 201 10.64 5.73 -21.55
CA GLY A 201 9.68 6.71 -22.04
C GLY A 201 8.61 7.10 -21.01
N TRP A 202 8.05 6.12 -20.28
CA TRP A 202 7.03 6.36 -19.26
C TRP A 202 7.57 7.16 -18.06
N ILE A 203 8.81 6.91 -17.62
CA ILE A 203 9.42 7.66 -16.50
C ILE A 203 9.56 9.16 -16.80
N THR A 204 9.78 9.52 -18.07
CA THR A 204 9.96 10.90 -18.52
C THR A 204 8.69 11.56 -19.07
N ASN A 205 7.61 10.82 -19.21
CA ASN A 205 6.36 11.35 -19.74
C ASN A 205 5.49 11.91 -18.61
N ASP A 206 5.16 13.20 -18.69
CA ASP A 206 4.34 13.92 -17.71
C ASP A 206 2.88 13.42 -17.66
N ASP A 207 2.41 12.76 -18.72
CA ASP A 207 1.08 12.14 -18.75
C ASP A 207 1.04 10.77 -18.03
N THR A 208 2.19 10.21 -17.68
CA THR A 208 2.24 8.95 -16.93
C THR A 208 1.75 9.17 -15.50
N PRO A 209 0.78 8.38 -15.00
CA PRO A 209 0.30 8.55 -13.64
C PRO A 209 1.44 8.45 -12.62
N ALA A 210 1.60 9.50 -11.81
CA ALA A 210 2.71 9.61 -10.86
C ALA A 210 2.79 8.42 -9.87
N THR A 211 1.65 7.80 -9.55
CA THR A 211 1.56 6.60 -8.71
C THR A 211 2.25 5.37 -9.31
N ARG A 212 2.45 5.32 -10.64
CA ARG A 212 3.06 4.19 -11.35
C ARG A 212 4.57 4.33 -11.53
N LEU A 213 5.10 5.55 -11.41
CA LEU A 213 6.50 5.85 -11.70
C LEU A 213 7.49 5.05 -10.85
N GLY A 214 7.15 4.72 -9.60
CA GLY A 214 8.01 3.90 -8.75
C GLY A 214 8.18 2.48 -9.30
N LEU A 215 7.10 1.85 -9.75
CA LEU A 215 7.17 0.54 -10.41
C LEU A 215 8.02 0.64 -11.69
N TYR A 216 7.80 1.66 -12.53
CA TYR A 216 8.54 1.79 -13.79
C TYR A 216 10.02 2.05 -13.58
N GLY A 217 10.37 2.87 -12.58
CA GLY A 217 11.75 3.05 -12.13
C GLY A 217 12.41 1.72 -11.74
N LEU A 218 11.72 0.92 -10.92
CA LEU A 218 12.21 -0.39 -10.50
C LEU A 218 12.38 -1.35 -11.68
N LEU A 219 11.39 -1.44 -12.57
CA LEU A 219 11.46 -2.30 -13.76
C LEU A 219 12.59 -1.86 -14.70
N LEU A 220 12.77 -0.57 -14.92
CA LEU A 220 13.88 -0.06 -15.71
C LEU A 220 15.23 -0.37 -15.05
N GLY A 221 15.30 -0.36 -13.72
CA GLY A 221 16.49 -0.79 -12.98
C GLY A 221 16.89 -2.25 -13.19
N LEU A 222 15.92 -3.13 -13.50
CA LEU A 222 16.17 -4.55 -13.77
C LEU A 222 16.70 -4.79 -15.19
N CYS A 223 16.16 -4.11 -16.20
CA CYS A 223 16.50 -4.36 -17.60
C CYS A 223 17.32 -3.24 -18.28
N GLY A 224 17.65 -2.19 -17.55
CA GLY A 224 18.25 -0.97 -18.08
C GLY A 224 19.76 -1.09 -18.35
N LYS A 225 20.30 -0.01 -18.90
CA LYS A 225 21.73 0.20 -19.14
C LYS A 225 22.17 1.55 -18.59
N GLU A 226 23.46 1.86 -18.72
CA GLU A 226 24.07 3.11 -18.23
C GLU A 226 23.31 4.38 -18.64
N SER A 227 22.87 4.51 -19.90
CA SER A 227 22.09 5.67 -20.35
C SER A 227 20.73 5.82 -19.64
N ASP A 228 20.15 4.72 -19.18
CA ASP A 228 18.90 4.74 -18.41
C ASP A 228 19.16 5.15 -16.96
N ALA A 229 20.33 4.80 -16.42
CA ALA A 229 20.79 5.30 -15.12
C ALA A 229 20.99 6.82 -15.16
N GLU A 230 21.60 7.36 -16.22
CA GLU A 230 21.74 8.82 -16.43
C GLU A 230 20.37 9.52 -16.49
N LEU A 231 19.41 8.94 -17.23
CA LEU A 231 18.03 9.44 -17.29
C LEU A 231 17.38 9.48 -15.90
N MET A 232 17.48 8.39 -15.14
CA MET A 232 16.95 8.35 -13.78
C MET A 232 17.67 9.33 -12.85
N GLN A 233 18.99 9.47 -12.95
CA GLN A 233 19.77 10.43 -12.17
C GLN A 233 19.32 11.87 -12.44
N ASN A 234 19.12 12.26 -13.69
CA ASN A 234 18.63 13.60 -14.03
C ASN A 234 17.29 13.89 -13.36
N LYS A 235 16.37 12.92 -13.42
CA LYS A 235 15.07 13.02 -12.73
C LYS A 235 15.24 13.08 -11.21
N ILE A 236 16.10 12.25 -10.62
CA ILE A 236 16.32 12.23 -9.16
C ILE A 236 16.87 13.57 -8.68
N THR A 237 17.86 14.12 -9.37
CA THR A 237 18.62 15.32 -8.95
C THR A 237 17.92 16.64 -9.24
N GLU A 238 16.83 16.63 -10.00
CA GLU A 238 15.95 17.77 -10.23
C GLU A 238 15.56 18.46 -8.91
N GLU A 239 15.70 19.78 -8.87
CA GLU A 239 15.30 20.59 -7.72
C GLU A 239 13.79 20.78 -7.70
N THR A 240 13.17 20.40 -6.59
CA THR A 240 11.73 20.54 -6.44
C THR A 240 11.36 20.69 -4.96
N GLU A 241 10.31 21.45 -4.72
CA GLU A 241 9.61 21.50 -3.43
C GLU A 241 8.34 20.64 -3.44
N GLN A 242 7.95 20.13 -4.61
CA GLN A 242 6.76 19.32 -4.77
C GLN A 242 7.00 17.89 -4.31
N PHE A 243 5.97 17.31 -3.72
CA PHE A 243 5.98 15.90 -3.39
C PHE A 243 5.92 15.04 -4.66
N ARG A 244 6.94 14.21 -4.88
CA ARG A 244 7.03 13.31 -6.04
C ARG A 244 6.72 11.87 -5.64
N LEU A 245 5.60 11.36 -6.12
CA LEU A 245 5.20 9.96 -5.93
C LEU A 245 6.15 9.01 -6.68
N GLY A 246 6.43 7.86 -6.07
CA GLY A 246 7.23 6.79 -6.69
C GLY A 246 8.74 7.07 -6.79
N MET A 247 9.25 8.14 -6.20
CA MET A 247 10.68 8.48 -6.27
C MET A 247 11.57 7.40 -5.63
N ASP A 248 11.07 6.68 -4.63
CA ASP A 248 11.75 5.55 -4.00
C ASP A 248 12.02 4.41 -4.99
N GLY A 249 11.03 4.08 -5.84
CA GLY A 249 11.20 3.06 -6.88
C GLY A 249 12.15 3.50 -8.00
N ILE A 250 12.15 4.78 -8.37
CA ILE A 250 13.12 5.35 -9.33
C ILE A 250 14.54 5.30 -8.76
N ILE A 251 14.73 5.74 -7.51
CA ILE A 251 16.04 5.68 -6.85
C ILE A 251 16.50 4.22 -6.69
N GLY A 252 15.60 3.31 -6.31
CA GLY A 252 15.90 1.88 -6.22
C GLY A 252 16.37 1.31 -7.55
N GLY A 253 15.66 1.59 -8.64
CA GLY A 253 16.05 1.17 -9.99
C GLY A 253 17.37 1.79 -10.45
N TYR A 254 17.59 3.07 -10.17
CA TYR A 254 18.86 3.74 -10.42
C TYR A 254 20.03 3.04 -9.71
N LEU A 255 19.88 2.71 -8.42
CA LEU A 255 20.91 2.03 -7.62
C LEU A 255 21.20 0.61 -8.13
N LEU A 256 20.19 -0.11 -8.66
CA LEU A 256 20.41 -1.41 -9.30
C LEU A 256 21.33 -1.31 -10.52
N LEU A 257 21.21 -0.24 -11.32
CA LEU A 257 22.06 -0.04 -12.51
C LEU A 257 23.44 0.53 -12.18
N SER A 258 23.52 1.43 -11.20
CA SER A 258 24.71 2.26 -10.96
C SER A 258 25.57 1.82 -9.77
N GLY A 259 25.07 0.91 -8.92
CA GLY A 259 25.82 0.37 -7.79
C GLY A 259 26.31 1.46 -6.83
N GLU A 260 27.53 1.30 -6.33
CA GLU A 260 28.11 2.22 -5.34
C GLU A 260 28.32 3.65 -5.86
N GLU A 261 28.56 3.84 -7.15
CA GLU A 261 28.73 5.20 -7.70
C GLU A 261 27.42 5.98 -7.67
N GLY A 262 26.29 5.33 -8.00
CA GLY A 262 24.99 5.97 -7.83
C GLY A 262 24.63 6.20 -6.38
N LEU A 263 25.04 5.31 -5.47
CA LEU A 263 24.85 5.51 -4.03
C LEU A 263 25.53 6.79 -3.54
N LYS A 264 26.74 7.10 -4.02
CA LYS A 264 27.43 8.37 -3.71
C LYS A 264 26.63 9.58 -4.19
N VAL A 265 26.00 9.51 -5.37
CA VAL A 265 25.14 10.58 -5.89
C VAL A 265 23.93 10.78 -4.97
N ILE A 266 23.28 9.69 -4.53
CA ILE A 266 22.13 9.78 -3.60
C ILE A 266 22.55 10.38 -2.26
N GLU A 267 23.70 9.98 -1.71
CA GLU A 267 24.21 10.54 -0.47
C GLU A 267 24.40 12.06 -0.57
N GLN A 268 25.09 12.51 -1.60
CA GLN A 268 25.40 13.93 -1.83
C GLN A 268 24.16 14.77 -2.11
N THR A 269 23.17 14.21 -2.81
CA THR A 269 22.01 14.98 -3.29
C THR A 269 20.78 14.85 -2.41
N LYS A 270 20.65 13.78 -1.62
CA LYS A 270 19.44 13.47 -0.85
C LYS A 270 19.67 13.28 0.65
N PHE A 271 20.86 12.85 1.09
CA PHE A 271 21.11 12.56 2.50
C PHE A 271 21.83 13.69 3.23
N VAL A 272 22.98 14.12 2.71
CA VAL A 272 23.80 15.16 3.34
C VAL A 272 22.98 16.44 3.52
N LYS A 273 23.02 17.00 4.73
CA LYS A 273 22.38 18.28 5.01
C LYS A 273 23.20 19.38 4.35
N ASN A 274 22.63 20.06 3.36
CA ASN A 274 23.28 21.17 2.68
C ASN A 274 22.69 22.50 3.17
N PRO A 275 23.49 23.41 3.76
CA PRO A 275 23.02 24.73 4.19
C PRO A 275 22.46 25.58 3.05
N ASP A 276 23.00 25.42 1.84
CA ASP A 276 22.65 26.21 0.66
C ASP A 276 21.52 25.56 -0.16
N LYS A 277 21.21 24.28 0.10
CA LYS A 277 20.19 23.53 -0.64
C LYS A 277 19.32 22.69 0.31
N LYS A 278 18.07 23.11 0.47
CA LYS A 278 17.09 22.39 1.26
C LYS A 278 16.53 21.19 0.47
N VAL A 279 16.86 19.98 0.91
CA VAL A 279 16.22 18.75 0.40
C VAL A 279 14.92 18.51 1.17
N PRO A 280 13.74 18.42 0.51
CA PRO A 280 12.48 18.11 1.17
C PRO A 280 12.51 16.77 1.92
N PHE A 281 11.79 16.68 3.04
CA PHE A 281 11.67 15.43 3.81
C PHE A 281 11.27 14.24 2.94
N SER A 282 10.30 14.43 2.04
CA SER A 282 9.80 13.37 1.16
C SER A 282 10.86 12.80 0.23
N GLU A 283 11.80 13.63 -0.23
CA GLU A 283 12.91 13.22 -1.11
C GLU A 283 13.91 12.37 -0.34
N THR A 284 14.33 12.83 0.85
CA THR A 284 15.23 12.07 1.71
C THR A 284 14.58 10.76 2.19
N TYR A 285 13.29 10.80 2.54
CA TYR A 285 12.53 9.62 2.93
C TYR A 285 12.44 8.61 1.78
N ALA A 286 12.14 9.04 0.54
CA ALA A 286 12.13 8.18 -0.63
C ALA A 286 13.49 7.53 -0.89
N ALA A 287 14.58 8.28 -0.76
CA ALA A 287 15.94 7.76 -0.88
C ALA A 287 16.29 6.75 0.23
N MET A 288 15.84 6.96 1.47
CA MET A 288 15.98 6.00 2.56
C MET A 288 15.18 4.71 2.29
N GLN A 289 13.98 4.82 1.71
CA GLN A 289 13.18 3.67 1.28
C GLN A 289 13.89 2.85 0.19
N ALA A 290 14.52 3.52 -0.78
CA ALA A 290 15.35 2.86 -1.78
C ALA A 290 16.56 2.15 -1.16
N LEU A 291 17.20 2.75 -0.15
CA LEU A 291 18.30 2.13 0.58
C LEU A 291 17.86 0.85 1.32
N ARG A 292 16.66 0.87 1.95
CA ARG A 292 16.04 -0.32 2.57
C ARG A 292 15.73 -1.40 1.54
N PHE A 293 15.31 -1.01 0.34
CA PHE A 293 15.07 -1.93 -0.76
C PHE A 293 16.35 -2.64 -1.20
N VAL A 294 17.43 -1.91 -1.50
CA VAL A 294 18.70 -2.53 -1.93
C VAL A 294 19.35 -3.36 -0.82
N TRP A 295 19.23 -2.95 0.45
CA TRP A 295 19.64 -3.78 1.59
C TRP A 295 18.96 -5.16 1.59
N LYS A 296 17.68 -5.21 1.25
CA LYS A 296 16.88 -6.43 1.31
C LYS A 296 17.05 -7.34 0.08
N TYR A 297 17.28 -6.74 -1.09
CA TYR A 297 17.12 -7.45 -2.36
C TYR A 297 18.31 -7.37 -3.33
N ALA A 298 19.36 -6.63 -3.01
CA ALA A 298 20.54 -6.45 -3.86
C ALA A 298 21.84 -6.72 -3.09
N ASP A 299 21.86 -7.83 -2.33
CA ASP A 299 23.01 -8.30 -1.56
C ASP A 299 24.21 -8.73 -2.42
N ASP A 300 23.96 -8.99 -3.71
CA ASP A 300 24.98 -9.25 -4.73
C ASP A 300 25.66 -7.97 -5.26
N ARG A 301 25.12 -6.78 -4.97
CA ARG A 301 25.60 -5.49 -5.53
C ARG A 301 26.22 -4.56 -4.51
N PHE A 302 25.83 -4.71 -3.24
CA PHE A 302 26.26 -3.80 -2.19
C PHE A 302 26.76 -4.58 -0.97
N GLU A 303 27.97 -4.26 -0.55
CA GLU A 303 28.47 -4.74 0.74
C GLU A 303 27.60 -4.18 1.88
N PRO A 304 27.16 -5.00 2.86
CA PRO A 304 26.30 -4.54 3.95
C PRO A 304 26.86 -3.32 4.70
N GLU A 305 28.18 -3.26 4.91
CA GLU A 305 28.81 -2.12 5.58
C GLU A 305 28.71 -0.83 4.77
N ARG A 306 28.75 -0.90 3.43
CA ARG A 306 28.60 0.27 2.57
C ARG A 306 27.22 0.91 2.71
N LEU A 307 26.17 0.09 2.82
CA LEU A 307 24.79 0.55 3.03
C LEU A 307 24.57 1.11 4.45
N ARG A 308 25.19 0.48 5.47
CA ARG A 308 25.19 1.00 6.84
C ARG A 308 25.79 2.40 6.89
N GLN A 309 26.95 2.62 6.25
CA GLN A 309 27.56 3.95 6.15
C GLN A 309 26.60 5.00 5.59
N SER A 310 25.87 4.69 4.51
CA SER A 310 24.86 5.59 3.95
C SER A 310 23.72 5.88 4.93
N MET A 311 23.23 4.85 5.64
CA MET A 311 22.18 5.00 6.65
C MET A 311 22.64 5.84 7.85
N ARG A 312 23.90 5.74 8.26
CA ARG A 312 24.48 6.57 9.34
C ARG A 312 24.45 8.07 9.02
N ILE A 313 24.61 8.47 7.76
CA ILE A 313 24.53 9.89 7.34
C ILE A 313 23.17 10.48 7.73
N LEU A 314 22.10 9.69 7.64
CA LEU A 314 20.75 10.14 7.97
C LEU A 314 20.53 10.37 9.48
N LEU A 315 21.48 9.98 10.36
CA LEU A 315 21.43 10.37 11.77
C LEU A 315 21.56 11.88 11.96
N GLU A 316 22.09 12.63 10.97
CA GLU A 316 22.16 14.10 10.98
C GLU A 316 20.82 14.77 10.62
N ARG A 317 19.76 13.99 10.38
CA ARG A 317 18.39 14.43 10.07
C ARG A 317 17.48 14.13 11.26
N PRO A 318 17.28 15.05 12.22
CA PRO A 318 16.46 14.80 13.41
C PRO A 318 15.05 14.28 13.08
N GLU A 319 14.47 14.74 11.97
CA GLU A 319 13.15 14.36 11.48
C GLU A 319 13.03 12.91 10.98
N LEU A 320 14.16 12.20 10.78
CA LEU A 320 14.23 10.80 10.37
C LEU A 320 14.92 9.90 11.41
N ALA A 321 15.48 10.49 12.48
CA ALA A 321 16.40 9.80 13.37
C ALA A 321 15.78 8.54 14.01
N ASP A 322 14.51 8.56 14.41
CA ASP A 322 13.85 7.39 15.01
C ASP A 322 13.73 6.21 14.04
N LEU A 323 13.44 6.49 12.77
CA LEU A 323 13.39 5.50 11.69
C LEU A 323 14.78 4.95 11.36
N VAL A 324 15.78 5.83 11.27
CA VAL A 324 17.18 5.47 10.98
C VAL A 324 17.75 4.60 12.09
N ILE A 325 17.53 4.96 13.36
CA ILE A 325 17.99 4.18 14.51
C ILE A 325 17.35 2.78 14.51
N ALA A 326 16.06 2.68 14.15
CA ALA A 326 15.40 1.39 14.02
C ALA A 326 15.98 0.55 12.87
N ASP A 327 16.34 1.16 11.74
CA ASP A 327 17.04 0.47 10.65
C ASP A 327 18.41 -0.03 11.08
N LEU A 328 19.23 0.84 11.67
CA LEU A 328 20.57 0.49 12.14
C LEU A 328 20.52 -0.64 13.18
N ALA A 329 19.52 -0.65 14.08
CA ALA A 329 19.29 -1.76 14.99
C ALA A 329 18.96 -3.07 14.25
N ARG A 330 18.07 -3.03 13.26
CA ARG A 330 17.71 -4.20 12.45
C ARG A 330 18.90 -4.71 11.63
N TRP A 331 19.74 -3.80 11.15
CA TRP A 331 20.94 -4.10 10.39
C TRP A 331 22.12 -4.47 11.27
N LYS A 332 21.93 -4.57 12.59
CA LYS A 332 22.96 -4.87 13.58
C LYS A 332 24.19 -3.95 13.50
N ASP A 333 23.94 -2.69 13.15
CA ASP A 333 24.99 -1.69 13.08
C ASP A 333 25.24 -1.09 14.47
N TRP A 334 26.06 -1.79 15.26
CA TRP A 334 26.38 -1.43 16.64
C TRP A 334 27.43 -0.32 16.78
N SER A 335 28.03 0.14 15.68
CA SER A 335 29.13 1.10 15.75
C SER A 335 28.70 2.51 16.15
N VAL A 336 27.40 2.82 16.11
CA VAL A 336 26.86 4.15 16.40
C VAL A 336 26.43 4.36 17.86
N LEU A 337 26.65 3.39 18.75
CA LEU A 337 26.19 3.45 20.14
C LEU A 337 26.58 4.75 20.85
N GLU A 338 27.86 5.14 20.76
CA GLU A 338 28.35 6.37 21.39
C GLU A 338 27.70 7.62 20.79
N GLN A 339 27.57 7.66 19.45
CA GLN A 339 26.87 8.73 18.75
C GLN A 339 25.41 8.83 19.21
N LEU A 340 24.70 7.70 19.35
CA LEU A 340 23.31 7.71 19.82
C LEU A 340 23.17 8.22 21.25
N MET A 341 24.12 7.92 22.14
CA MET A 341 24.12 8.47 23.49
C MET A 341 24.35 9.99 23.48
N ALA A 342 25.20 10.50 22.59
CA ALA A 342 25.35 11.94 22.39
C ALA A 342 24.06 12.56 21.83
N LEU A 343 23.40 11.92 20.86
CA LEU A 343 22.11 12.37 20.31
C LEU A 343 20.99 12.36 21.36
N TYR A 344 20.99 11.42 22.31
CA TYR A 344 19.98 11.38 23.39
C TYR A 344 19.92 12.68 24.20
N ASP A 345 21.07 13.34 24.33
CA ASP A 345 21.27 14.55 25.13
C ASP A 345 21.21 15.83 24.30
N ALA A 346 21.19 15.73 22.97
CA ALA A 346 21.13 16.87 22.07
C ALA A 346 19.71 17.44 21.98
N GLU A 347 19.59 18.77 22.04
CA GLU A 347 18.31 19.48 22.03
C GLU A 347 17.50 19.21 20.75
N GLU A 348 18.16 19.21 19.59
CA GLU A 348 17.54 18.94 18.29
C GLU A 348 16.90 17.54 18.19
N TYR A 349 17.36 16.59 19.03
CA TYR A 349 16.91 15.21 19.06
C TYR A 349 16.07 14.89 20.31
N ASN A 350 15.66 15.92 21.06
CA ASN A 350 14.82 15.79 22.25
C ASN A 350 13.34 15.51 21.90
N VAL A 351 13.12 14.48 21.07
CA VAL A 351 11.81 14.01 20.61
C VAL A 351 11.53 12.65 21.24
N PRO A 352 10.35 12.41 21.83
CA PRO A 352 10.05 11.15 22.51
C PRO A 352 10.21 9.89 21.65
N SER A 353 9.94 9.95 20.35
CA SER A 353 10.13 8.80 19.45
C SER A 353 11.61 8.47 19.25
N VAL A 354 12.46 9.48 19.05
CA VAL A 354 13.92 9.33 18.90
C VAL A 354 14.53 8.74 20.18
N LYS A 355 14.20 9.29 21.35
CA LYS A 355 14.70 8.74 22.64
C LYS A 355 14.30 7.28 22.85
N ARG A 356 13.04 6.92 22.53
CA ARG A 356 12.59 5.52 22.58
C ARG A 356 13.31 4.65 21.56
N ALA A 357 13.59 5.15 20.36
CA ALA A 357 14.35 4.43 19.34
C ALA A 357 15.78 4.13 19.82
N ILE A 358 16.46 5.10 20.45
CA ILE A 358 17.79 4.91 21.06
C ILE A 358 17.74 3.82 22.13
N VAL A 359 16.78 3.90 23.07
CA VAL A 359 16.63 2.86 24.11
C VAL A 359 16.39 1.49 23.47
N ARG A 360 15.53 1.39 22.46
CA ARG A 360 15.24 0.13 21.75
C ARG A 360 16.48 -0.40 21.04
N TYR A 361 17.27 0.46 20.42
CA TYR A 361 18.55 0.08 19.82
C TYR A 361 19.49 -0.53 20.86
N LEU A 362 19.64 0.09 22.04
CA LEU A 362 20.47 -0.44 23.12
C LEU A 362 19.91 -1.76 23.68
N LEU A 363 18.59 -1.88 23.80
CA LEU A 363 17.93 -3.13 24.20
C LEU A 363 18.17 -4.26 23.20
N THR A 364 18.17 -3.96 21.90
CA THR A 364 18.50 -4.94 20.86
C THR A 364 19.99 -5.30 20.92
N CYS A 365 20.88 -4.31 20.97
CA CYS A 365 22.34 -4.52 21.04
C CYS A 365 22.76 -5.33 22.27
N SER A 366 22.22 -5.04 23.46
CA SER A 366 22.50 -5.80 24.70
C SER A 366 22.06 -7.27 24.65
N LYS A 367 21.19 -7.63 23.70
CA LYS A 367 20.68 -8.99 23.51
C LYS A 367 21.26 -9.68 22.29
N ASP A 368 21.98 -8.97 21.43
CA ASP A 368 22.63 -9.54 20.26
C ASP A 368 23.75 -10.49 20.71
N ASP A 369 23.91 -11.61 19.99
CA ASP A 369 24.92 -12.65 20.25
C ASP A 369 24.85 -13.36 21.63
N ARG A 370 23.67 -13.46 22.25
CA ARG A 370 23.42 -14.47 23.31
C ARG A 370 23.16 -15.88 22.77
N GLN A 371 23.69 -16.21 21.59
CA GLN A 371 23.61 -17.54 20.98
C GLN A 371 25.01 -18.16 20.84
N GLY A 372 25.40 -18.86 21.90
CA GLY A 372 26.65 -19.60 22.05
C GLY A 372 26.84 -19.89 23.53
N GLU A 373 27.40 -21.05 23.91
CA GLU A 373 27.63 -21.47 25.31
C GLU A 373 28.62 -20.59 26.10
N ASP A 374 28.95 -19.39 25.61
CA ASP A 374 29.87 -18.47 26.25
C ASP A 374 29.11 -17.39 27.03
N ILE A 375 29.35 -17.33 28.34
CA ILE A 375 28.56 -16.54 29.31
C ILE A 375 28.92 -15.05 29.26
N GLN A 376 29.95 -14.65 28.51
CA GLN A 376 30.36 -13.26 28.39
C GLN A 376 29.74 -12.57 27.16
N PRO A 377 28.96 -11.49 27.35
CA PRO A 377 28.44 -10.71 26.23
C PRO A 377 29.60 -10.13 25.41
N PRO A 378 29.50 -10.06 24.07
CA PRO A 378 30.47 -9.32 23.26
C PRO A 378 30.64 -7.90 23.83
N PRO A 379 31.84 -7.27 23.74
CA PRO A 379 32.11 -5.97 24.37
C PRO A 379 31.02 -4.91 24.12
N ARG A 380 30.44 -4.92 22.91
CA ARG A 380 29.37 -4.00 22.49
C ARG A 380 28.04 -4.20 23.23
N ALA A 381 27.68 -5.44 23.56
CA ALA A 381 26.48 -5.73 24.34
C ALA A 381 26.66 -5.26 25.80
N ALA A 382 27.85 -5.41 26.37
CA ALA A 382 28.17 -4.87 27.70
C ALA A 382 28.12 -3.33 27.72
N ASP A 383 28.61 -2.67 26.67
CA ASP A 383 28.54 -1.21 26.57
C ASP A 383 27.09 -0.72 26.40
N ALA A 384 26.25 -1.46 25.68
CA ALA A 384 24.82 -1.19 25.61
C ALA A 384 24.12 -1.36 26.97
N GLU A 385 24.49 -2.37 27.77
CA GLU A 385 23.96 -2.54 29.12
C GLU A 385 24.39 -1.40 30.07
N LYS A 386 25.64 -0.94 29.97
CA LYS A 386 26.11 0.24 30.71
C LYS A 386 25.34 1.50 30.31
N ALA A 387 25.14 1.74 29.02
CA ALA A 387 24.37 2.86 28.51
C ALA A 387 22.90 2.80 28.99
N LEU A 388 22.27 1.62 28.96
CA LEU A 388 20.93 1.42 29.51
C LEU A 388 20.86 1.69 31.02
N ALA A 389 21.88 1.28 31.79
CA ALA A 389 21.93 1.56 33.22
C ALA A 389 21.96 3.07 33.50
N VAL A 390 22.72 3.84 32.71
CA VAL A 390 22.73 5.30 32.76
C VAL A 390 21.34 5.87 32.44
N LEU A 391 20.70 5.41 31.36
CA LEU A 391 19.37 5.90 30.98
C LEU A 391 18.28 5.51 31.98
N ARG A 392 18.37 4.35 32.65
CA ARG A 392 17.44 3.96 33.72
C ARG A 392 17.49 4.90 34.92
N GLN A 393 18.65 5.50 35.19
CA GLN A 393 18.80 6.51 36.25
C GLN A 393 18.36 7.90 35.77
N LYS A 394 18.77 8.29 34.55
CA LYS A 394 18.56 9.63 34.00
C LYS A 394 17.12 9.86 33.52
N ASP A 395 16.52 8.86 32.87
CA ASP A 395 15.20 8.93 32.26
C ASP A 395 14.43 7.59 32.40
N PRO A 396 14.06 7.20 33.63
CA PRO A 396 13.41 5.92 33.92
C PRO A 396 12.06 5.76 33.21
N ARG A 397 11.39 6.86 32.87
CA ARG A 397 10.09 6.83 32.20
C ARG A 397 10.23 6.35 30.76
N THR A 398 11.12 6.97 29.99
CA THR A 398 11.35 6.59 28.58
C THR A 398 11.82 5.15 28.48
N VAL A 399 12.69 4.70 29.39
CA VAL A 399 13.15 3.31 29.41
C VAL A 399 12.02 2.32 29.65
N LYS A 400 11.18 2.57 30.68
CA LYS A 400 10.01 1.72 30.96
C LYS A 400 9.02 1.66 29.80
N GLU A 401 8.76 2.80 29.14
CA GLU A 401 7.89 2.85 27.97
C GLU A 401 8.46 2.05 26.78
N ALA A 402 9.77 2.14 26.54
CA ALA A 402 10.45 1.38 25.50
C ALA A 402 10.42 -0.13 25.78
N GLU A 403 10.70 -0.55 27.02
CA GLU A 403 10.71 -1.95 27.47
C GLU A 403 9.31 -2.59 27.38
N ARG A 404 8.23 -1.85 27.72
CA ARG A 404 6.85 -2.38 27.73
C ARG A 404 6.39 -2.93 26.38
N PHE A 405 6.87 -2.35 25.29
CA PHE A 405 6.52 -2.74 23.92
C PHE A 405 7.70 -3.35 23.17
N PHE A 406 8.74 -3.78 23.88
CA PHE A 406 9.90 -4.42 23.29
C PHE A 406 9.64 -5.92 23.11
N ILE A 407 9.20 -6.29 21.91
CA ILE A 407 9.06 -7.69 21.49
C ILE A 407 10.31 -8.05 20.69
N ILE A 408 11.08 -9.02 21.16
CA ILE A 408 12.13 -9.65 20.36
C ILE A 408 11.42 -10.62 19.43
N ASN A 409 11.51 -10.40 18.12
CA ASN A 409 11.20 -11.43 17.14
C ASN A 409 12.49 -12.11 16.71
#